data_AF-A0A9X1IGP9-F1
#
_entry.id   AF-A0A9X1IGP9-F1
#
_cell.length_a   1.000
_cell.length_b   1.000
_cell.length_c   1.000
_cell.angle_alpha   90.00
_cell.angle_beta   90.00
_cell.angle_gamma   90.00
#
_symmetry.space_group_name_H-M   'P 1'
#
loop_
_entity.id
_entity.type
_entity.pdbx_description
1 polymer ?
#
loop_
_entity_poly.entity_id
_entity_poly.type
_entity_poly.pdbx_seq_one_letter_code
_entity_poly.pdbx_strand_id
1 'polypeptide(L)'
;MAVFAFLLNYPWEFLQVPLFRSMAPAPHWEAIKVCTSATLGDAVIAVVAFWGVAAMAGTRRWILAPSTGQLAGFITIGVAITLVLEWLATGPLGRWEYAEAMPVIPLLGVGLSPVLQWILLPPLVAWFVRRQLT
;
A
#
# COMPACT_ATOMS: atom_id res chain seq x y z
N MET A 1 -3.01 -9.91 10.59
CA MET A 1 -3.24 -8.96 9.48
C MET A 1 -2.00 -8.12 9.22
N ALA A 2 -1.55 -7.28 10.17
CA ALA A 2 -0.37 -6.41 9.98
C ALA A 2 0.90 -7.16 9.51
N VAL A 3 1.18 -8.36 10.06
CA VAL A 3 2.31 -9.19 9.61
C VAL A 3 2.20 -9.56 8.13
N PHE A 4 1.03 -10.03 7.67
CA PHE A 4 0.83 -10.35 6.25
C PHE A 4 0.86 -9.11 5.37
N ALA A 5 0.32 -7.98 5.84
CA ALA A 5 0.44 -6.72 5.13
C ALA A 5 1.92 -6.34 4.95
N PHE A 6 2.72 -6.34 6.02
CA PHE A 6 4.15 -6.05 5.93
C PHE A 6 4.88 -7.01 4.97
N LEU A 7 4.67 -8.32 5.12
CA LEU A 7 5.34 -9.33 4.29
C LEU A 7 4.95 -9.29 2.81
N LEU A 8 3.76 -8.79 2.47
CA LEU A 8 3.33 -8.63 1.08
C LEU A 8 3.73 -7.29 0.49
N ASN A 9 3.69 -6.21 1.28
CA ASN A 9 4.14 -4.89 0.81
C ASN A 9 5.66 -4.86 0.63
N TYR A 10 6.44 -5.55 1.49
CA TYR A 10 7.91 -5.48 1.42
C TYR A 10 8.48 -5.90 0.05
N PRO A 11 8.15 -7.07 -0.53
CA PRO A 11 8.60 -7.42 -1.88
C PRO A 11 8.05 -6.46 -2.94
N TRP A 12 6.83 -5.96 -2.76
CA TRP A 12 6.21 -5.03 -3.68
C TRP A 12 6.99 -3.71 -3.79
N GLU A 13 7.44 -3.16 -2.66
CA GLU A 13 8.31 -1.97 -2.62
C GLU A 13 9.60 -2.16 -3.43
N PHE A 14 10.25 -3.33 -3.32
CA PHE A 14 11.46 -3.61 -4.12
C PHE A 14 11.15 -3.74 -5.61
N LEU A 15 10.00 -4.29 -5.99
CA LEU A 15 9.57 -4.36 -7.39
C LEU A 15 9.33 -2.97 -7.99
N GLN A 16 8.97 -1.98 -7.15
CA GLN A 16 8.74 -0.61 -7.58
C GLN A 16 10.00 0.23 -7.71
N VAL A 17 11.14 -0.17 -7.13
CA VAL A 17 12.40 0.60 -7.16
C VAL A 17 12.75 1.17 -8.55
N PRO A 18 12.64 0.41 -9.66
CA PRO A 18 12.96 0.93 -10.99
C PRO A 18 12.01 2.03 -11.50
N LEU A 19 10.83 2.17 -10.88
CA LEU A 19 9.79 3.14 -11.25
C LEU A 19 10.04 4.53 -10.62
N PHE A 20 10.98 4.65 -9.69
CA PHE A 20 11.35 5.90 -9.04
C PHE A 20 12.72 6.37 -9.53
N ARG A 21 12.79 7.63 -10.01
CA ARG A 21 13.97 8.19 -10.71
C ARG A 21 15.24 8.15 -9.86
N SER A 22 15.12 8.49 -8.58
CA SER A 22 16.25 8.58 -7.65
C SER A 22 16.58 7.25 -6.97
N MET A 23 15.71 6.24 -7.03
CA MET A 23 15.91 4.97 -6.33
C MET A 23 16.69 3.94 -7.15
N ALA A 24 16.47 3.87 -8.47
CA ALA A 24 17.18 2.91 -9.32
C ALA A 24 18.72 3.01 -9.26
N PRO A 25 19.33 4.22 -9.22
CA PRO A 25 20.78 4.35 -9.07
C PRO A 25 21.25 4.40 -7.61
N ALA A 26 20.35 4.34 -6.62
CA ALA A 26 20.71 4.49 -5.21
C ALA A 26 21.58 3.31 -4.72
N PRO A 27 22.51 3.55 -3.78
CA PRO A 27 23.25 2.47 -3.12
C PRO A 27 22.28 1.43 -2.52
N HIS A 28 22.61 0.14 -2.65
CA HIS A 28 21.73 -0.95 -2.20
C HIS A 28 21.24 -0.80 -0.75
N TRP A 29 22.12 -0.33 0.14
CA TRP A 29 21.75 -0.15 1.55
C TRP A 29 20.76 1.01 1.77
N GLU A 30 20.83 2.06 0.95
CA GLU A 30 19.88 3.17 1.01
C GLU A 30 18.52 2.73 0.49
N ALA A 31 18.48 1.99 -0.64
CA ALA A 31 17.25 1.41 -1.16
C ALA A 31 16.57 0.51 -0.11
N ILE A 32 17.32 -0.35 0.58
CA ILE A 32 16.78 -1.20 1.66
C ILE A 32 16.13 -0.36 2.76
N LYS A 33 16.81 0.69 3.24
CA LYS A 33 16.26 1.56 4.29
C LYS A 33 14.97 2.24 3.85
N VAL A 34 14.94 2.76 2.63
CA VAL A 34 13.77 3.47 2.13
C VAL A 34 12.60 2.50 1.91
N CYS A 35 12.81 1.37 1.23
CA CYS A 35 11.77 0.34 1.06
C CYS A 35 11.27 -0.20 2.40
N THR A 36 12.14 -0.39 3.39
CA THR A 36 11.74 -0.78 4.75
C THR A 36 10.86 0.28 5.40
N SER A 37 11.26 1.55 5.32
CA SER A 37 10.48 2.65 5.88
C SER A 37 9.12 2.82 5.17
N ALA A 38 9.09 2.65 3.85
CA ALA A 38 7.86 2.70 3.05
C ALA A 38 6.91 1.57 3.46
N THR A 39 7.41 0.33 3.52
CA THR A 39 6.63 -0.83 3.96
C THR A 39 6.06 -0.67 5.36
N LEU A 40 6.82 -0.07 6.29
CA LEU A 40 6.32 0.23 7.63
C LEU A 40 5.16 1.24 7.57
N GLY A 41 5.27 2.25 6.71
CA GLY A 41 4.18 3.17 6.39
C GLY A 41 2.95 2.42 5.88
N ASP A 42 3.11 1.53 4.90
CA ASP A 42 1.99 0.76 4.33
C ASP A 42 1.34 -0.16 5.35
N ALA A 43 2.13 -0.78 6.23
CA ALA A 43 1.61 -1.59 7.32
C ALA A 43 0.74 -0.75 8.28
N VAL A 44 1.15 0.50 8.56
CA VAL A 44 0.34 1.44 9.35
C VAL A 44 -0.95 1.80 8.61
N ILE A 45 -0.88 2.14 7.32
CA ILE A 45 -2.07 2.43 6.50
C ILE A 45 -3.02 1.21 6.51
N ALA A 46 -2.49 0.00 6.39
CA ALA A 46 -3.29 -1.23 6.39
C ALA A 46 -3.98 -1.43 7.75
N VAL A 47 -3.31 -1.15 8.85
CA VAL A 47 -3.91 -1.19 10.20
C VAL A 47 -5.01 -0.14 10.34
N VAL A 48 -4.78 1.09 9.89
CA VAL A 48 -5.78 2.17 9.91
C VAL A 48 -7.00 1.79 9.07
N ALA A 49 -6.80 1.34 7.84
CA ALA A 49 -7.89 0.94 6.95
C ALA A 49 -8.66 -0.26 7.52
N PHE A 50 -7.98 -1.23 8.14
CA PHE A 50 -8.63 -2.36 8.80
C PHE A 50 -9.54 -1.92 9.96
N TRP A 51 -9.05 -1.01 10.82
CA TRP A 51 -9.84 -0.51 11.94
C TRP A 51 -10.99 0.38 11.48
N GLY A 52 -10.81 1.15 10.40
CA GLY A 52 -11.89 1.89 9.76
C GLY A 52 -13.04 0.97 9.31
N VAL A 53 -12.71 -0.12 8.60
CA VAL A 53 -13.72 -1.12 8.20
C VAL A 53 -14.29 -1.85 9.42
N ALA A 54 -13.47 -2.17 10.43
CA ALA A 54 -13.93 -2.85 11.64
C ALA A 54 -14.92 -2.00 12.44
N ALA A 55 -14.72 -0.68 12.50
CA ALA A 55 -15.63 0.26 13.15
C ALA A 55 -16.98 0.31 12.40
N MET A 56 -16.96 0.35 11.07
CA MET A 56 -18.17 0.30 10.24
C MET A 56 -18.90 -1.04 10.33
N ALA A 57 -18.15 -2.15 10.40
CA ALA A 57 -18.69 -3.50 10.48
C ALA A 57 -19.12 -3.90 11.91
N GLY A 58 -18.75 -3.13 12.93
CA GLY A 58 -19.00 -3.44 14.35
C GLY A 58 -18.21 -4.65 14.89
N THR A 59 -17.28 -5.22 14.12
CA THR A 59 -16.50 -6.40 14.55
C THR A 59 -15.17 -6.49 13.84
N ARG A 60 -14.08 -6.77 14.59
CA ARG A 60 -12.76 -7.05 14.01
C ARG A 60 -12.67 -8.37 13.24
N ARG A 61 -13.66 -9.26 13.40
CA ARG A 61 -13.70 -10.58 12.74
C ARG A 61 -14.12 -10.50 11.27
N TRP A 62 -14.51 -9.32 10.78
CA TRP A 62 -14.90 -9.11 9.39
C TRP A 62 -13.88 -9.69 8.40
N ILE A 63 -12.59 -9.58 8.71
CA ILE A 63 -11.51 -10.04 7.82
C ILE A 63 -11.43 -11.57 7.65
N LEU A 64 -12.04 -12.35 8.55
CA LEU A 64 -12.07 -13.81 8.45
C LEU A 64 -13.07 -14.30 7.39
N ALA A 65 -14.13 -13.54 7.15
CA ALA A 65 -15.14 -13.80 6.15
C ALA A 65 -15.65 -12.46 5.58
N PRO A 66 -14.80 -11.74 4.82
CA PRO A 66 -15.11 -10.39 4.38
C PRO A 66 -16.23 -10.40 3.34
N SER A 67 -17.21 -9.52 3.49
CA SER A 67 -18.15 -9.22 2.42
C SER A 67 -17.47 -8.37 1.33
N THR A 68 -18.03 -8.35 0.12
CA THR A 68 -17.52 -7.52 -0.98
C THR A 68 -17.44 -6.04 -0.56
N GLY A 69 -18.41 -5.54 0.21
CA GLY A 69 -18.41 -4.16 0.70
C GLY A 69 -17.30 -3.87 1.71
N GLN A 70 -16.99 -4.83 2.60
CA GLN A 70 -15.89 -4.67 3.57
C GLN A 70 -14.52 -4.68 2.88
N LEU A 71 -14.33 -5.58 1.91
CA LEU A 71 -13.10 -5.61 1.12
C LEU A 71 -12.95 -4.36 0.26
N ALA A 72 -14.02 -3.90 -0.39
CA ALA A 72 -14.02 -2.65 -1.13
C ALA A 72 -13.72 -1.45 -0.24
N GLY A 73 -14.29 -1.39 0.97
CA GLY A 73 -13.97 -0.35 1.96
C GLY A 73 -12.50 -0.38 2.37
N PHE A 74 -11.94 -1.58 2.58
CA PHE A 74 -10.54 -1.74 2.95
C PHE A 74 -9.60 -1.22 1.86
N ILE A 75 -9.87 -1.57 0.60
CA ILE A 75 -9.17 -1.07 -0.58
C ILE A 75 -9.34 0.45 -0.72
N THR A 76 -10.57 0.95 -0.61
CA THR A 76 -10.88 2.38 -0.82
C THR A 76 -10.16 3.27 0.18
N ILE A 77 -10.15 2.90 1.47
CA ILE A 77 -9.43 3.67 2.50
C ILE A 77 -7.93 3.67 2.22
N GLY A 78 -7.35 2.52 1.88
CA GLY A 78 -5.93 2.41 1.55
C GLY A 78 -5.53 3.21 0.31
N VAL A 79 -6.31 3.12 -0.77
CA VAL A 79 -6.13 3.93 -1.98
C VAL A 79 -6.23 5.42 -1.64
N ALA A 80 -7.27 5.84 -0.93
CA ALA A 80 -7.46 7.26 -0.60
C ALA A 80 -6.29 7.84 0.20
N ILE A 81 -5.81 7.13 1.23
CA ILE A 81 -4.65 7.56 2.01
C ILE A 81 -3.40 7.64 1.13
N THR A 82 -3.17 6.63 0.29
CA THR A 82 -1.99 6.57 -0.57
C THR A 82 -1.98 7.67 -1.62
N LEU A 83 -3.13 7.96 -2.24
CA LEU A 83 -3.26 9.07 -3.17
C LEU A 83 -2.88 10.40 -2.53
N VAL A 84 -3.33 10.65 -1.30
CA VAL A 84 -2.97 11.87 -0.55
C VAL A 84 -1.47 11.91 -0.26
N LEU A 85 -0.88 10.79 0.19
CA LEU A 85 0.54 10.72 0.51
C LEU A 85 1.43 10.89 -0.72
N GLU A 86 1.10 10.22 -1.83
CA GLU A 86 1.81 10.33 -3.11
C GLU A 86 1.73 11.75 -3.68
N TRP A 87 0.56 12.38 -3.63
CA TRP A 87 0.39 13.75 -4.09
C TRP A 87 1.23 14.73 -3.25
N LEU A 88 1.23 14.57 -1.93
CA LEU A 88 2.07 15.38 -1.04
C LEU A 88 3.56 15.15 -1.29
N ALA A 89 3.96 13.90 -1.51
CA ALA A 89 5.35 13.52 -1.69
C ALA A 89 5.93 13.97 -3.03
N THR A 90 5.18 13.87 -4.12
CA THR A 90 5.62 14.28 -5.47
C THR A 90 5.44 15.77 -5.73
N GLY A 91 4.45 16.41 -5.09
CA GLY A 91 4.19 17.84 -5.22
C GLY A 91 4.91 18.67 -4.15
N PRO A 92 4.20 19.14 -3.10
CA PRO A 92 4.69 20.17 -2.19
C PRO A 92 5.90 19.77 -1.36
N LEU A 93 6.10 18.48 -1.07
CA LEU A 93 7.23 18.01 -0.25
C LEU A 93 8.46 17.63 -1.08
N GLY A 94 8.32 17.44 -2.40
CA GLY A 94 9.42 17.09 -3.30
C GLY A 94 10.27 15.90 -2.82
N ARG A 95 9.64 14.89 -2.20
CA ARG A 95 10.34 13.76 -1.57
C ARG A 95 10.86 12.75 -2.59
N TRP A 96 10.11 12.54 -3.67
CA TRP A 96 10.52 11.63 -4.74
C TRP A 96 9.90 12.03 -6.08
N GLU A 97 10.53 11.54 -7.14
CA GLU A 97 10.10 11.74 -8.52
C GLU A 97 9.94 10.40 -9.22
N TYR A 98 8.91 10.30 -10.06
CA TYR A 98 8.68 9.14 -10.90
C TYR A 98 9.69 9.08 -12.06
N ALA A 99 10.17 7.87 -12.37
CA ALA A 99 10.95 7.61 -13.58
C ALA A 99 10.03 7.58 -14.80
N GLU A 100 10.60 7.70 -16.01
CA GLU A 100 9.84 7.60 -17.27
C GLU A 100 9.10 6.26 -17.42
N ALA A 101 9.62 5.20 -16.78
CA ALA A 101 9.02 3.88 -16.79
C ALA A 101 7.73 3.78 -15.93
N MET A 102 7.45 4.76 -15.06
CA MET A 102 6.28 4.73 -14.18
C MET A 102 5.02 5.17 -14.93
N PRO A 103 4.02 4.29 -15.09
CA PRO A 103 2.73 4.72 -15.63
C PRO A 103 2.06 5.64 -14.60
N VAL A 104 1.65 6.83 -15.02
CA VAL A 104 0.96 7.81 -14.18
C VAL A 104 -0.52 7.84 -14.57
N ILE A 105 -1.41 7.90 -13.58
CA ILE A 105 -2.85 8.04 -13.82
C ILE A 105 -3.12 9.51 -14.24
N PRO A 106 -3.53 9.78 -15.49
CA PRO A 106 -3.53 11.14 -16.05
C PRO A 106 -4.39 12.15 -15.30
N LEU A 107 -5.48 11.69 -14.67
CA LEU A 107 -6.40 12.55 -13.91
C LEU A 107 -5.90 12.90 -12.51
N LEU A 108 -5.03 12.06 -11.94
CA LEU A 108 -4.61 12.17 -10.55
C LEU A 108 -3.14 12.61 -10.42
N GLY A 109 -2.33 12.44 -11.46
CA GLY A 109 -0.89 12.74 -11.42
C GLY A 109 -0.09 11.79 -10.51
N VAL A 110 -0.71 10.70 -10.05
CA VAL A 110 -0.08 9.71 -9.15
C VAL A 110 0.36 8.47 -9.93
N GLY A 111 1.40 7.82 -9.42
CA GLY A 111 1.91 6.57 -9.98
C GLY A 111 0.88 5.44 -9.90
N LEU A 112 0.81 4.61 -10.94
CA LEU A 112 -0.10 3.48 -11.02
C LEU A 112 0.28 2.36 -10.04
N SER A 113 1.58 2.15 -9.81
CA SER A 113 2.04 1.02 -8.99
C SER A 113 1.60 1.10 -7.52
N PRO A 114 1.69 2.25 -6.82
CA PRO A 114 1.13 2.39 -5.47
C PRO A 114 -0.38 2.15 -5.44
N VAL A 115 -1.12 2.53 -6.48
CA VAL A 115 -2.56 2.25 -6.56
C VAL A 115 -2.83 0.74 -6.74
N LEU A 116 -2.06 0.07 -7.60
CA LEU A 116 -2.16 -1.38 -7.80
C LEU A 116 -1.83 -2.17 -6.52
N GLN A 117 -0.90 -1.68 -5.71
CA GLN A 117 -0.58 -2.24 -4.39
C GLN A 117 -1.84 -2.39 -3.53
N TRP A 118 -2.62 -1.32 -3.44
CA TRP A 118 -3.86 -1.30 -2.65
C TRP A 118 -5.02 -2.02 -3.29
N ILE A 119 -5.00 -2.28 -4.59
CA ILE A 119 -6.02 -3.08 -5.26
C ILE A 119 -5.71 -4.58 -5.06
N LEU A 120 -4.45 -4.99 -5.17
CA LEU A 120 -4.05 -6.39 -5.24
C LEU A 120 -3.69 -7.00 -3.88
N LEU A 121 -3.00 -6.25 -3.00
CA LEU A 121 -2.50 -6.80 -1.74
C LEU A 121 -3.58 -6.97 -0.66
N PRO A 122 -4.55 -6.07 -0.46
CA PRO A 122 -5.58 -6.25 0.57
C PRO A 122 -6.42 -7.53 0.45
N PRO A 123 -6.86 -7.96 -0.75
CA PRO A 123 -7.48 -9.28 -0.94
C PRO A 123 -6.57 -10.45 -0.50
N LEU A 124 -5.29 -10.39 -0.86
CA LEU A 124 -4.31 -11.42 -0.46
C LEU A 124 -4.10 -11.44 1.05
N VAL A 125 -3.99 -10.25 1.68
CA VAL A 125 -3.89 -10.12 3.13
C VAL A 125 -5.10 -10.76 3.81
N ALA A 126 -6.33 -10.47 3.35
CA ALA A 126 -7.54 -11.05 3.91
C ALA A 126 -7.55 -12.58 3.75
N TRP A 127 -7.14 -13.09 2.59
CA TRP A 127 -7.03 -14.53 2.32
C TRP A 127 -6.04 -15.23 3.25
N PHE A 128 -4.82 -14.70 3.42
CA PHE A 128 -3.83 -15.28 4.34
C PHE A 128 -4.29 -15.23 5.80
N VAL A 129 -4.90 -14.12 6.22
CA VAL A 129 -5.46 -13.99 7.58
C VAL A 129 -6.52 -15.05 7.85
N ARG A 130 -7.46 -15.23 6.90
CA ARG A 130 -8.48 -16.28 6.99
C ARG A 130 -7.81 -17.65 7.10
N ARG A 131 -6.96 -18.01 6.13
CA ARG A 131 -6.33 -19.34 6.03
C ARG A 131 -5.55 -19.77 7.28
N GLN A 132 -4.99 -18.83 8.04
CA GLN A 132 -4.16 -19.14 9.20
C GLN A 132 -4.90 -19.05 10.55
N LEU A 133 -6.11 -18.50 10.56
CA LEU A 133 -6.92 -18.34 11.78
C LEU A 133 -8.23 -19.14 11.75
N THR A 134 -8.49 -19.89 10.67
CA THR A 134 -9.60 -20.84 10.52
C THR A 134 -9.04 -22.23 10.23
#